data_AF-C4ZGT7-F1
#
_entry.id   AF-C4ZGT7-F1
#
_cell.length_a   1.000
_cell.length_b   1.000
_cell.length_c   1.000
_cell.angle_alpha   90.00
_cell.angle_beta   90.00
_cell.angle_gamma   90.00
#
_symmetry.space_group_name_H-M   'P 1'
#
loop_
_entity.id
_entity.type
_entity.pdbx_description
1 polymer ?
#
loop_
_entity_poly.entity_id
_entity_poly.type
_entity_poly.pdbx_seq_one_letter_code
_entity_poly.pdbx_strand_id
1 'polypeptide(L)'
;MSIYIVTHKIFDIPKENGYIPIQVGAIRGHVLPKGAYFDDDGDNISDKNKNYCELTGIYWLWKHVKDDYIGIVHYRRYFSRHYNGRLLSKSDIEKQLKKHDMILPFIRHLDKTVIEQYCESGYKKDLFITGEVIKEKYPEYYDEFEKFINGKDVYFGNMFITSKTIYDDMCRWMFDILFEVERRVDVSEYSEYFSRIYGFISERLLYVYVSHNKLDIFETGVVNTEEKWSFKKRFLTGIKRVINYYLKG
;
A
#
# COMPACT_ATOMS: atom_id res chain seq x y z
N MET A 1 -2.45 18.16 2.40
CA MET A 1 -2.99 16.79 2.32
C MET A 1 -3.33 16.50 0.89
N SER A 2 -2.75 15.43 0.37
CA SER A 2 -2.97 14.95 -0.99
C SER A 2 -3.05 13.42 -0.98
N ILE A 3 -3.89 12.87 -1.86
CA ILE A 3 -4.04 11.43 -2.06
C ILE A 3 -3.43 11.08 -3.41
N TYR A 4 -2.30 10.38 -3.38
CA TYR A 4 -1.53 10.04 -4.56
C TYR A 4 -2.06 8.77 -5.21
N ILE A 5 -2.41 8.89 -6.48
CA ILE A 5 -2.95 7.79 -7.29
C ILE A 5 -1.79 7.17 -8.07
N VAL A 6 -1.31 6.04 -7.59
CA VAL A 6 -0.22 5.31 -8.24
C VAL A 6 -0.73 4.61 -9.51
N THR A 7 -0.03 4.87 -10.62
CA THR A 7 -0.36 4.29 -11.93
C THR A 7 0.89 4.01 -12.77
N HIS A 8 0.77 3.05 -13.69
CA HIS A 8 1.77 2.76 -14.74
C HIS A 8 1.21 2.98 -16.15
N LYS A 9 -0.04 3.48 -16.25
CA LYS A 9 -0.75 3.70 -17.51
C LYS A 9 -1.70 4.89 -17.44
N ILE A 10 -2.16 5.33 -18.60
CA ILE A 10 -3.24 6.32 -18.71
C ILE A 10 -4.53 5.71 -18.12
N PHE A 11 -5.28 6.54 -17.39
CA PHE A 11 -6.55 6.18 -16.77
C PHE A 11 -7.42 7.42 -16.59
N ASP A 12 -8.71 7.21 -16.31
CA ASP A 12 -9.63 8.31 -15.99
C ASP A 12 -9.34 8.83 -14.58
N ILE A 13 -8.71 10.00 -14.51
CA ILE A 13 -8.40 10.68 -13.25
C ILE A 13 -9.73 11.09 -12.59
N PRO A 14 -9.98 10.72 -11.33
CA PRO A 14 -11.21 11.09 -10.64
C PRO A 14 -11.32 12.60 -10.47
N LYS A 15 -12.55 13.12 -10.52
CA LYS A 15 -12.85 14.55 -10.34
C LYS A 15 -12.83 15.00 -8.86
N GLU A 16 -12.57 14.09 -7.92
CA GLU A 16 -12.53 14.41 -6.50
C GLU A 16 -11.27 15.23 -6.18
N ASN A 17 -11.44 16.37 -5.53
CA ASN A 17 -10.33 17.29 -5.24
C ASN A 17 -9.32 16.65 -4.29
N GLY A 18 -8.03 16.93 -4.51
CA GLY A 18 -6.93 16.43 -3.68
C GLY A 18 -6.41 15.04 -4.08
N TYR A 19 -6.95 14.43 -5.14
CA TYR A 19 -6.42 13.21 -5.72
C TYR A 19 -5.45 13.55 -6.87
N ILE A 20 -4.18 13.19 -6.71
CA ILE A 20 -3.10 13.58 -7.63
C ILE A 20 -2.44 12.33 -8.21
N PRO A 21 -2.44 12.14 -9.54
CA PRO A 21 -1.74 11.02 -10.15
C PRO A 21 -0.22 11.08 -9.96
N ILE A 22 0.39 9.92 -9.72
CA ILE A 22 1.83 9.70 -9.83
C ILE A 22 2.10 8.52 -10.74
N GLN A 23 2.91 8.75 -11.78
CA GLN A 23 3.37 7.69 -12.67
C GLN A 23 4.57 6.98 -12.04
N VAL A 24 4.48 5.65 -11.95
CA VAL A 24 5.59 4.81 -11.52
C VAL A 24 6.32 4.15 -12.69
N GLY A 25 7.63 3.95 -12.52
CA GLY A 25 8.50 3.50 -13.61
C GLY A 25 8.55 4.51 -14.76
N ALA A 26 8.43 5.80 -14.42
CA ALA A 26 8.41 6.92 -15.36
C ALA A 26 9.71 7.07 -16.16
N ILE A 27 10.82 6.48 -15.68
CA ILE A 27 12.09 6.40 -16.40
C ILE A 27 11.96 5.76 -17.79
N ARG A 28 10.90 4.99 -18.04
CA ARG A 28 10.57 4.38 -19.35
C ARG A 28 9.74 5.28 -20.27
N GLY A 29 9.46 6.52 -19.85
CA GLY A 29 8.70 7.52 -20.59
C GLY A 29 7.46 8.01 -19.85
N HIS A 30 7.15 9.29 -20.00
CA HIS A 30 6.02 9.96 -19.34
C HIS A 30 4.74 9.84 -20.18
N VAL A 31 3.67 9.27 -19.60
CA VAL A 31 2.39 9.07 -20.28
C VAL A 31 1.23 9.85 -19.65
N LEU A 32 1.43 10.45 -18.48
CA LEU A 32 0.40 11.22 -17.78
C LEU A 32 0.35 12.70 -18.21
N PRO A 33 -0.82 13.36 -18.07
CA PRO A 33 -0.96 14.77 -18.42
C PRO A 33 -0.21 15.70 -17.45
N LYS A 34 -0.06 16.96 -17.85
CA LYS A 34 0.49 18.03 -17.01
C LYS A 34 -0.27 18.12 -15.67
N GLY A 35 0.49 18.22 -14.58
CA GLY A 35 -0.05 18.27 -13.21
C GLY A 35 0.01 16.92 -12.47
N ALA A 36 0.38 15.83 -13.15
CA ALA A 36 0.79 14.59 -12.51
C ALA A 36 2.25 14.66 -12.02
N TYR A 37 2.58 13.82 -11.06
CA TYR A 37 3.96 13.54 -10.66
C TYR A 37 4.54 12.35 -11.43
N PHE A 38 5.86 12.31 -11.52
CA PHE A 38 6.63 11.24 -12.13
C PHE A 38 7.71 10.80 -11.15
N ASP A 39 7.85 9.49 -10.95
CA ASP A 39 8.74 8.95 -9.93
C ASP A 39 10.23 8.92 -10.33
N ASP A 40 10.61 9.53 -11.45
CA ASP A 40 11.96 9.49 -12.03
C ASP A 40 12.75 10.81 -11.92
N ASP A 41 12.21 11.80 -11.21
CA ASP A 41 12.90 13.06 -10.91
C ASP A 41 13.59 13.04 -9.54
N GLY A 42 14.69 13.76 -9.38
CA GLY A 42 15.38 13.90 -8.08
C GLY A 42 15.84 12.58 -7.44
N ASP A 43 15.70 12.45 -6.12
CA ASP A 43 16.07 11.25 -5.35
C ASP A 43 15.04 10.13 -5.52
N ASN A 44 15.37 9.14 -6.36
CA ASN A 44 14.42 8.15 -6.81
C ASN A 44 14.97 6.73 -7.02
N ILE A 45 14.04 5.80 -7.22
CA ILE A 45 14.30 4.39 -7.55
C ILE A 45 13.41 3.92 -8.72
N SER A 46 13.11 4.81 -9.68
CA SER A 46 12.16 4.53 -10.78
C SER A 46 12.62 3.35 -11.65
N ASP A 47 13.92 3.20 -11.84
CA ASP A 47 14.56 2.08 -12.54
C ASP A 47 14.26 0.71 -11.90
N LYS A 48 14.01 0.69 -10.59
CA LYS A 48 13.65 -0.52 -9.82
C LYS A 48 12.18 -0.92 -9.93
N ASN A 49 11.35 -0.17 -10.68
CA ASN A 49 9.90 -0.39 -10.73
C ASN A 49 9.49 -1.81 -11.16
N LYS A 50 10.31 -2.50 -11.97
CA LYS A 50 10.07 -3.90 -12.35
C LYS A 50 9.90 -4.81 -11.13
N ASN A 51 10.67 -4.58 -10.06
CA ASN A 51 10.67 -5.39 -8.85
C ASN A 51 9.92 -4.72 -7.69
N TYR A 52 9.97 -3.39 -7.60
CA TYR A 52 9.39 -2.60 -6.52
C TYR A 52 7.94 -2.15 -6.79
N CYS A 53 7.44 -2.24 -8.02
CA CYS A 53 6.07 -1.87 -8.37
C CYS A 53 5.69 -0.46 -7.87
N GLU A 54 4.55 -0.30 -7.21
CA GLU A 54 4.09 0.98 -6.66
C GLU A 54 5.07 1.63 -5.66
N LEU A 55 5.99 0.86 -5.08
CA LEU A 55 6.92 1.35 -4.07
C LEU A 55 7.87 2.39 -4.62
N THR A 56 8.14 2.42 -5.92
CA THR A 56 8.96 3.49 -6.52
C THR A 56 8.29 4.85 -6.40
N GLY A 57 6.96 4.89 -6.56
CA GLY A 57 6.15 6.08 -6.28
C GLY A 57 6.09 6.41 -4.80
N ILE A 58 5.94 5.40 -3.92
CA ILE A 58 5.98 5.62 -2.47
C ILE A 58 7.35 6.19 -2.04
N TYR A 59 8.45 5.65 -2.56
CA TYR A 59 9.79 6.18 -2.27
C TYR A 59 9.92 7.63 -2.73
N TRP A 60 9.51 7.92 -3.96
CA TRP A 60 9.61 9.27 -4.51
C TRP A 60 8.82 10.27 -3.67
N LEU A 61 7.59 9.92 -3.27
CA LEU A 61 6.75 10.76 -2.43
C LEU A 61 7.40 11.02 -1.06
N TRP A 62 8.01 10.01 -0.45
CA TRP A 62 8.77 10.15 0.80
C TRP A 62 9.86 11.22 0.71
N LYS A 63 10.60 11.26 -0.40
CA LYS A 63 11.71 12.20 -0.60
C LYS A 63 11.28 13.61 -0.97
N HIS A 64 10.15 13.77 -1.67
CA HIS A 64 9.85 15.02 -2.37
C HIS A 64 8.65 15.80 -1.85
N VAL A 65 7.65 15.13 -1.25
CA VAL A 65 6.41 15.83 -0.85
C VAL A 65 6.45 16.28 0.60
N LYS A 66 5.73 17.37 0.90
CA LYS A 66 5.68 18.01 2.23
C LYS A 66 4.25 18.18 2.75
N ASP A 67 3.29 17.42 2.22
CA ASP A 67 1.93 17.41 2.74
C ASP A 67 1.91 16.96 4.21
N ASP A 68 1.09 17.59 5.06
CA ASP A 68 0.89 17.15 6.46
C ASP A 68 0.29 15.74 6.58
N TYR A 69 -0.50 15.35 5.59
CA TYR A 69 -1.13 14.04 5.47
C TYR A 69 -0.99 13.53 4.04
N ILE A 70 -0.72 12.24 3.92
CA ILE A 70 -0.47 11.58 2.65
C ILE A 70 -1.34 10.34 2.53
N GLY A 71 -1.96 10.17 1.36
CA GLY A 71 -2.66 8.94 1.00
C GLY A 71 -2.03 8.28 -0.20
N ILE A 72 -2.01 6.95 -0.21
CA ILE A 72 -1.60 6.12 -1.33
C ILE A 72 -2.79 5.27 -1.76
N VAL A 73 -3.17 5.41 -3.03
CA VAL A 73 -4.21 4.60 -3.68
C VAL A 73 -3.75 4.16 -5.06
N HIS A 74 -4.46 3.24 -5.69
CA HIS A 74 -4.15 2.81 -7.06
C HIS A 74 -5.10 3.44 -8.05
N TYR A 75 -4.66 3.56 -9.31
CA TYR A 75 -5.44 4.09 -10.43
C TYR A 75 -6.85 3.51 -10.61
N ARG A 76 -7.08 2.29 -10.09
CA ARG A 76 -8.39 1.64 -10.11
C ARG A 76 -8.97 1.31 -8.74
N ARG A 77 -8.28 1.57 -7.63
CA ARG A 77 -8.72 1.19 -6.28
C ARG A 77 -8.72 2.39 -5.36
N TYR A 78 -9.88 2.76 -4.82
CA TYR A 78 -10.04 3.97 -4.00
C TYR A 78 -10.83 3.71 -2.72
N PHE A 79 -10.48 4.40 -1.64
CA PHE A 79 -11.26 4.39 -0.40
C PHE A 79 -12.63 5.04 -0.60
N SER A 80 -13.65 4.44 0.02
CA SER A 80 -15.02 4.88 -0.10
C SER A 80 -15.85 4.44 1.11
N ARG A 81 -16.78 5.31 1.53
CA ARG A 81 -17.85 4.99 2.48
C ARG A 81 -19.23 4.88 1.85
N HIS A 82 -19.33 5.17 0.56
CA HIS A 82 -20.61 5.40 -0.10
C HIS A 82 -21.09 4.15 -0.82
N TYR A 83 -22.41 3.89 -0.76
CA TYR A 83 -23.04 2.79 -1.49
C TYR A 83 -22.70 2.83 -3.00
N ASN A 84 -22.76 4.02 -3.60
CA ASN A 84 -22.54 4.23 -5.04
C ASN A 84 -21.05 4.27 -5.44
N GLY A 85 -20.12 4.10 -4.51
CA GLY A 85 -18.70 4.11 -4.83
C GLY A 85 -18.05 5.48 -4.98
N ARG A 86 -18.71 6.56 -4.56
CA ARG A 86 -18.03 7.86 -4.39
C ARG A 86 -16.81 7.70 -3.48
N LEU A 87 -15.73 8.37 -3.86
CA LEU A 87 -14.47 8.38 -3.12
C LEU A 87 -14.67 9.09 -1.78
N LEU A 88 -13.80 8.81 -0.81
CA LEU A 88 -13.74 9.64 0.39
C LEU A 88 -13.33 11.06 0.02
N SER A 89 -14.07 12.04 0.51
CA SER A 89 -13.69 13.45 0.38
C SER A 89 -12.58 13.80 1.36
N LYS A 90 -11.91 14.94 1.12
CA LYS A 90 -10.94 15.53 2.06
C LYS A 90 -11.52 15.63 3.49
N SER A 91 -12.77 16.06 3.62
CA SER A 91 -13.43 16.20 4.92
C SER A 91 -13.70 14.86 5.60
N ASP A 92 -14.00 13.81 4.84
CA ASP A 92 -14.19 12.47 5.42
C ASP A 92 -12.87 11.95 5.99
N ILE A 93 -11.77 12.14 5.26
CA ILE A 93 -10.42 11.71 5.65
C ILE A 93 -9.96 12.46 6.90
N GLU A 94 -10.04 13.80 6.90
CA GLU A 94 -9.63 14.63 8.05
C GLU A 94 -10.44 14.30 9.30
N LYS A 95 -11.72 13.96 9.16
CA LYS A 95 -12.56 13.56 10.30
C LYS A 95 -12.00 12.31 10.98
N GLN A 96 -11.52 11.33 10.21
CA GLN A 96 -11.01 10.08 10.76
C GLN A 96 -9.59 10.23 11.28
N LEU A 97 -8.72 10.97 10.59
CA LEU A 97 -7.33 11.20 11.02
C LEU A 97 -7.20 12.13 12.24
N LYS A 98 -8.30 12.74 12.70
CA LYS A 98 -8.36 13.42 14.01
C LYS A 98 -8.51 12.45 15.18
N LYS A 99 -8.96 11.22 14.93
CA LYS A 99 -9.24 10.21 15.95
C LYS A 99 -8.27 9.03 15.88
N HIS A 100 -7.81 8.72 14.67
CA HIS A 100 -7.03 7.54 14.34
C HIS A 100 -5.73 7.93 13.64
N ASP A 101 -4.71 7.09 13.76
CA ASP A 101 -3.37 7.32 13.21
C ASP A 101 -3.31 7.07 11.69
N MET A 102 -4.08 6.10 11.21
CA MET A 102 -4.05 5.68 9.81
C MET A 102 -5.39 5.13 9.33
N ILE A 103 -5.72 5.39 8.07
CA ILE A 103 -6.84 4.78 7.35
C ILE A 103 -6.30 3.63 6.49
N LEU A 104 -6.85 2.43 6.65
CA LEU A 104 -6.48 1.24 5.88
C LEU A 104 -7.71 0.60 5.22
N PRO A 105 -7.52 -0.26 4.20
CA PRO A 105 -8.61 -1.10 3.72
C PRO A 105 -9.05 -2.06 4.83
N PHE A 106 -10.26 -2.62 4.72
CA PHE A 106 -10.64 -3.73 5.61
C PHE A 106 -9.61 -4.84 5.56
N ILE A 107 -9.19 -5.30 6.73
CA ILE A 107 -8.29 -6.44 6.85
C ILE A 107 -8.87 -7.67 6.16
N ARG A 108 -7.98 -8.45 5.58
CA ARG A 108 -8.32 -9.73 4.98
C ARG A 108 -7.84 -10.85 5.88
N HIS A 109 -8.80 -11.67 6.30
CA HIS A 109 -8.54 -12.96 6.93
C HIS A 109 -8.36 -14.01 5.84
N LEU A 110 -7.20 -14.65 5.80
CA LEU A 110 -6.83 -15.73 4.90
C LEU A 110 -7.32 -17.07 5.45
N ASP A 111 -7.52 -18.06 4.57
CA ASP A 111 -7.90 -19.42 5.00
C ASP A 111 -6.72 -20.16 5.67
N LYS A 112 -5.50 -19.80 5.29
CA LYS A 112 -4.21 -20.34 5.75
C LYS A 112 -3.31 -19.23 6.31
N THR A 113 -2.21 -19.59 6.94
CA THR A 113 -1.25 -18.61 7.47
C THR A 113 -0.62 -17.76 6.35
N VAL A 114 -0.13 -16.58 6.70
CA VAL A 114 0.56 -15.70 5.74
C VAL A 114 1.75 -16.42 5.12
N ILE A 115 2.54 -17.16 5.90
CA ILE A 115 3.67 -17.94 5.37
C ILE A 115 3.20 -19.03 4.40
N GLU A 116 2.15 -19.78 4.71
CA GLU A 116 1.61 -20.80 3.80
C GLU A 116 1.11 -20.17 2.50
N GLN A 117 0.37 -19.05 2.59
CA GLN A 117 -0.11 -18.32 1.41
C GLN A 117 1.04 -17.76 0.57
N TYR A 118 2.08 -17.23 1.20
CA TYR A 118 3.26 -16.71 0.51
C TYR A 118 4.03 -17.85 -0.17
N CYS A 119 4.17 -19.01 0.48
CA CYS A 119 4.89 -20.16 -0.06
C CYS A 119 4.25 -20.72 -1.33
N GLU A 120 2.94 -20.62 -1.51
CA GLU A 120 2.26 -21.04 -2.75
C GLU A 120 2.71 -20.25 -3.98
N SER A 121 3.25 -19.06 -3.78
CA SER A 121 3.87 -18.31 -4.87
C SER A 121 5.22 -18.89 -5.29
N GLY A 122 5.91 -19.66 -4.44
CA GLY A 122 7.21 -20.28 -4.71
C GLY A 122 8.41 -19.59 -4.05
N TYR A 123 8.19 -18.55 -3.23
CA TYR A 123 9.25 -17.62 -2.81
C TYR A 123 9.56 -17.60 -1.32
N LYS A 124 9.39 -18.75 -0.66
CA LYS A 124 9.60 -18.90 0.79
C LYS A 124 10.94 -18.31 1.28
N LYS A 125 12.01 -18.45 0.49
CA LYS A 125 13.35 -17.94 0.83
C LYS A 125 13.36 -16.42 1.07
N ASP A 126 12.56 -15.65 0.32
CA ASP A 126 12.58 -14.19 0.38
C ASP A 126 11.93 -13.68 1.67
N LEU A 127 10.89 -14.37 2.13
CA LEU A 127 10.24 -14.06 3.41
C LEU A 127 11.15 -14.42 4.60
N PHE A 128 11.91 -15.51 4.51
CA PHE A 128 12.90 -15.84 5.54
C PHE A 128 14.05 -14.83 5.58
N ILE A 129 14.61 -14.47 4.43
CA ILE A 129 15.65 -13.43 4.34
C ILE A 129 15.12 -12.12 4.92
N THR A 130 13.87 -11.75 4.64
CA THR A 130 13.22 -10.58 5.26
C THR A 130 13.21 -10.69 6.79
N GLY A 131 12.84 -11.85 7.33
CA GLY A 131 12.87 -12.11 8.77
C GLY A 131 14.26 -11.98 9.39
N GLU A 132 15.30 -12.51 8.75
CA GLU A 132 16.68 -12.37 9.21
C GLU A 132 17.14 -10.90 9.19
N VAL A 133 16.82 -10.16 8.11
CA VAL A 133 17.11 -8.72 8.02
C VAL A 133 16.44 -7.94 9.16
N ILE A 134 15.17 -8.23 9.45
CA ILE A 134 14.45 -7.62 10.57
C ILE A 134 15.15 -7.98 11.89
N LYS A 135 15.48 -9.26 12.11
CA LYS A 135 16.13 -9.72 13.33
C LYS A 135 17.47 -9.04 13.59
N GLU A 136 18.23 -8.78 12.53
CA GLU A 136 19.55 -8.13 12.60
C GLU A 136 19.47 -6.61 12.79
N LYS A 137 18.62 -5.92 12.01
CA LYS A 137 18.58 -4.46 11.96
C LYS A 137 17.56 -3.83 12.92
N TYR A 138 16.47 -4.55 13.18
CA TYR A 138 15.31 -4.10 13.94
C TYR A 138 14.76 -5.24 14.83
N PRO A 139 15.58 -5.80 15.74
CA PRO A 139 15.20 -6.95 16.55
C PRO A 139 13.90 -6.75 17.33
N GLU A 140 13.57 -5.51 17.68
CA GLU A 140 12.31 -5.14 18.35
C GLU A 140 11.05 -5.41 17.51
N TYR A 141 11.17 -5.48 16.18
CA TYR A 141 10.07 -5.82 15.27
C TYR A 141 9.96 -7.33 15.00
N TYR A 142 10.96 -8.13 15.39
CA TYR A 142 11.04 -9.54 14.99
C TYR A 142 9.91 -10.39 15.55
N ASP A 143 9.56 -10.22 16.83
CA ASP A 143 8.48 -10.98 17.46
C ASP A 143 7.12 -10.71 16.77
N GLU A 144 6.87 -9.45 16.38
CA GLU A 144 5.64 -9.11 15.67
C GLU A 144 5.65 -9.63 14.22
N PHE A 145 6.82 -9.63 13.56
CA PHE A 145 7.00 -10.28 12.27
C PHE A 145 6.73 -11.79 12.34
N GLU A 146 7.30 -12.50 13.31
CA GLU A 146 7.11 -13.94 13.50
C GLU A 146 5.64 -14.27 13.79
N LYS A 147 5.00 -13.51 14.67
CA LYS A 147 3.57 -13.63 14.95
C LYS A 147 2.72 -13.39 13.70
N PHE A 148 3.05 -12.36 12.92
CA PHE A 148 2.33 -12.04 11.69
C PHE A 148 2.43 -13.14 10.64
N ILE A 149 3.63 -13.65 10.34
CA ILE A 149 3.78 -14.68 9.29
C ILE A 149 3.05 -15.98 9.64
N ASN A 150 2.89 -16.28 10.93
CA ASN A 150 2.11 -17.41 11.44
C ASN A 150 0.62 -17.07 11.65
N GLY A 151 0.23 -15.81 11.51
CA GLY A 151 -1.15 -15.33 11.54
C GLY A 151 -1.85 -15.46 10.19
N LYS A 152 -3.10 -15.00 10.12
CA LYS A 152 -3.96 -15.09 8.90
C LYS A 152 -4.41 -13.73 8.39
N ASP A 153 -3.93 -12.66 8.99
CA ASP A 153 -4.47 -11.32 8.81
C ASP A 153 -3.53 -10.49 7.95
N VAL A 154 -4.03 -9.81 6.93
CA VAL A 154 -3.19 -9.02 6.00
C VAL A 154 -3.93 -7.82 5.41
N TYR A 155 -3.18 -6.74 5.19
CA TYR A 155 -3.61 -5.60 4.38
C TYR A 155 -2.98 -5.70 2.98
N PHE A 156 -3.80 -5.74 1.94
CA PHE A 156 -3.32 -5.85 0.57
C PHE A 156 -3.24 -4.50 -0.15
N GLY A 157 -2.24 -4.41 -1.02
CA GLY A 157 -2.10 -3.36 -2.02
C GLY A 157 -1.40 -2.11 -1.54
N ASN A 158 -0.66 -2.09 -0.43
CA ASN A 158 0.10 -0.90 0.00
C ASN A 158 -0.74 0.41 -0.01
N MET A 159 -2.04 0.31 0.28
CA MET A 159 -2.99 1.43 0.28
C MET A 159 -3.22 1.90 1.71
N PHE A 160 -3.01 3.18 1.97
CA PHE A 160 -3.24 3.78 3.29
C PHE A 160 -3.42 5.29 3.18
N ILE A 161 -3.90 5.94 4.25
CA ILE A 161 -3.82 7.38 4.43
C ILE A 161 -3.36 7.66 5.86
N THR A 162 -2.33 8.47 6.05
CA THR A 162 -1.77 8.77 7.38
C THR A 162 -1.10 10.15 7.43
N SER A 163 -0.60 10.54 8.60
CA SER A 163 0.21 11.75 8.77
C SER A 163 1.59 11.60 8.11
N LYS A 164 2.19 12.71 7.70
CA LYS A 164 3.55 12.70 7.13
C LYS A 164 4.58 12.13 8.08
N THR A 165 4.42 12.38 9.38
CA THR A 165 5.31 11.86 10.42
C THR A 165 5.34 10.33 10.43
N ILE A 166 4.17 9.70 10.46
CA ILE A 166 4.05 8.22 10.43
C ILE A 166 4.56 7.69 9.09
N TYR A 167 4.20 8.35 8.00
CA TYR A 167 4.64 7.94 6.67
C TYR A 167 6.17 7.97 6.51
N ASP A 168 6.83 9.03 6.99
CA ASP A 168 8.28 9.19 6.87
C ASP A 168 9.06 8.20 7.73
N ASP A 169 8.54 7.92 8.92
CA ASP A 169 9.10 6.91 9.80
C ASP A 169 8.94 5.50 9.23
N MET A 170 7.72 5.17 8.76
CA MET A 170 7.44 3.91 8.08
C MET A 170 8.29 3.72 6.83
N CYS A 171 8.45 4.75 5.99
CA CYS A 171 9.29 4.67 4.79
C CYS A 171 10.77 4.48 5.15
N ARG A 172 11.27 5.18 6.17
CA ARG A 172 12.65 5.00 6.65
C ARG A 172 12.90 3.54 7.05
N TRP A 173 12.03 2.97 7.88
CA TRP A 173 12.13 1.59 8.34
C TRP A 173 11.95 0.58 7.19
N MET A 174 10.89 0.73 6.40
CA MET A 174 10.53 -0.21 5.34
C MET A 174 11.58 -0.26 4.23
N PHE A 175 12.05 0.90 3.73
CA PHE A 175 13.04 0.91 2.65
C PHE A 175 14.42 0.48 3.12
N ASP A 176 14.80 0.74 4.37
CA ASP A 176 16.07 0.24 4.92
C ASP A 176 16.10 -1.31 5.03
N ILE A 177 14.94 -1.93 5.30
CA ILE A 177 14.77 -3.39 5.21
C ILE A 177 14.80 -3.85 3.76
N LEU A 178 13.97 -3.26 2.90
CA LEU A 178 13.82 -3.72 1.50
C LEU A 178 15.13 -3.63 0.72
N PHE A 179 15.93 -2.58 0.91
CA PHE A 179 17.23 -2.46 0.25
C PHE A 179 18.23 -3.50 0.75
N GLU A 180 18.17 -3.88 2.02
CA GLU A 180 19.02 -4.96 2.53
C GLU A 180 18.55 -6.33 2.02
N VAL A 181 17.25 -6.57 1.95
CA VAL A 181 16.69 -7.79 1.33
C VAL A 181 17.10 -7.87 -0.15
N GLU A 182 17.03 -6.76 -0.88
CA GLU A 182 17.45 -6.69 -2.28
C GLU A 182 18.92 -7.05 -2.49
N ARG A 183 19.80 -6.71 -1.54
CA ARG A 183 21.22 -7.13 -1.59
C ARG A 183 21.42 -8.63 -1.38
N ARG A 184 20.48 -9.30 -0.70
CA ARG A 184 20.59 -10.72 -0.29
C ARG A 184 19.80 -11.66 -1.19
N VAL A 185 18.84 -11.14 -1.95
CA VAL A 185 17.96 -11.94 -2.81
C VAL A 185 18.35 -11.80 -4.28
N ASP A 186 18.61 -12.95 -4.91
CA ASP A 186 18.71 -13.04 -6.36
C ASP A 186 17.35 -13.39 -6.99
N VAL A 187 16.89 -12.49 -7.87
CA VAL A 187 15.63 -12.57 -8.62
C VAL A 187 15.85 -12.78 -10.13
N SER A 188 17.08 -13.04 -10.60
CA SER A 188 17.39 -13.17 -12.04
C SER A 188 16.56 -14.27 -12.72
N GLU A 189 16.33 -15.36 -12.01
CA GLU A 189 15.59 -16.54 -12.49
C GLU A 189 14.07 -16.43 -12.29
N TYR A 190 13.58 -15.32 -11.73
CA TYR A 190 12.15 -15.16 -11.45
C TYR A 190 11.41 -14.78 -12.74
N SER A 191 10.19 -15.30 -12.89
CA SER A 191 9.28 -14.79 -13.92
C SER A 191 8.97 -13.32 -13.68
N GLU A 192 8.52 -12.60 -14.70
CA GLU A 192 8.21 -11.17 -14.56
C GLU A 192 7.22 -10.88 -13.42
N TYR A 193 6.19 -11.72 -13.28
CA TYR A 193 5.20 -11.58 -12.20
C TYR A 193 5.83 -11.76 -10.83
N PHE A 194 6.68 -12.77 -10.70
CA PHE A 194 7.26 -13.12 -9.41
C PHE A 194 8.47 -12.26 -9.05
N SER A 195 9.11 -11.61 -10.02
CA SER A 195 10.18 -10.65 -9.77
C SER A 195 9.71 -9.42 -8.96
N ARG A 196 8.39 -9.26 -8.74
CA ARG A 196 7.74 -8.19 -7.98
C ARG A 196 7.77 -8.38 -6.46
N ILE A 197 8.69 -9.20 -5.96
CA ILE A 197 8.71 -9.64 -4.56
C ILE A 197 8.72 -8.50 -3.56
N TYR A 198 9.37 -7.38 -3.85
CA TYR A 198 9.47 -6.28 -2.89
C TYR A 198 8.10 -5.62 -2.66
N GLY A 199 7.26 -5.55 -3.70
CA GLY A 199 5.86 -5.12 -3.55
C GLY A 199 5.02 -6.09 -2.72
N PHE A 200 5.31 -7.39 -2.78
CA PHE A 200 4.65 -8.36 -1.90
C PHE A 200 5.17 -8.25 -0.47
N ILE A 201 6.49 -8.19 -0.26
CA ILE A 201 7.11 -8.04 1.05
C ILE A 201 6.63 -6.76 1.74
N SER A 202 6.51 -5.64 1.03
CA SER A 202 6.05 -4.38 1.63
C SER A 202 4.63 -4.46 2.20
N GLU A 203 3.72 -5.23 1.60
CA GLU A 203 2.36 -5.42 2.16
C GLU A 203 2.42 -6.12 3.53
N ARG A 204 3.40 -7.02 3.71
CA ARG A 204 3.65 -7.73 4.97
C ARG A 204 4.29 -6.77 5.97
N LEU A 205 5.29 -6.01 5.53
CA LEU A 205 5.97 -5.00 6.35
C LEU A 205 4.99 -3.91 6.85
N LEU A 206 4.02 -3.50 6.03
CA LEU A 206 2.97 -2.55 6.44
C LEU A 206 2.18 -3.07 7.65
N TYR A 207 1.76 -4.34 7.63
CA TYR A 207 1.07 -4.93 8.78
C TYR A 207 1.97 -4.94 10.02
N VAL A 208 3.20 -5.41 9.88
CA VAL A 208 4.16 -5.51 10.98
C VAL A 208 4.44 -4.15 11.59
N TYR A 209 4.62 -3.11 10.77
CA TYR A 209 4.80 -1.74 11.22
C TYR A 209 3.61 -1.23 12.02
N VAL A 210 2.40 -1.40 11.49
CA VAL A 210 1.15 -1.00 12.15
C VAL A 210 0.98 -1.69 13.51
N SER A 211 1.21 -3.01 13.55
CA SER A 211 1.01 -3.81 14.77
C SER A 211 2.05 -3.50 15.83
N HIS A 212 3.34 -3.44 15.46
CA HIS A 212 4.44 -3.16 16.40
C HIS A 212 4.28 -1.77 17.04
N ASN A 213 3.99 -0.75 16.22
CA ASN A 213 3.80 0.63 16.69
C ASN A 213 2.43 0.87 17.33
N LYS A 214 1.54 -0.13 17.35
CA LYS A 214 0.20 -0.08 17.96
C LYS A 214 -0.62 1.10 17.43
N LEU A 215 -0.52 1.36 16.12
CA LEU A 215 -1.25 2.46 15.49
C LEU A 215 -2.76 2.21 15.59
N ASP A 216 -3.51 3.27 15.89
CA ASP A 216 -4.97 3.21 15.85
C ASP A 216 -5.47 3.33 14.41
N ILE A 217 -6.17 2.29 13.94
CA ILE A 217 -6.52 2.12 12.52
C ILE A 217 -8.01 2.32 12.30
N PHE A 218 -8.34 3.22 11.36
CA PHE A 218 -9.67 3.29 10.78
C PHE A 218 -9.76 2.47 9.50
N GLU A 219 -10.44 1.33 9.56
CA GLU A 219 -10.65 0.49 8.38
C GLU A 219 -11.84 0.94 7.55
N THR A 220 -11.66 1.02 6.23
CA THR A 220 -12.74 1.41 5.32
C THR A 220 -12.79 0.61 4.02
N GLY A 221 -13.90 0.77 3.30
CA GLY A 221 -14.14 0.04 2.06
C GLY A 221 -13.32 0.59 0.90
N VAL A 222 -12.93 -0.30 -0.02
CA VAL A 222 -12.27 0.05 -1.26
C VAL A 222 -13.18 -0.27 -2.45
N VAL A 223 -13.24 0.64 -3.42
CA VAL A 223 -13.92 0.46 -4.71
C VAL A 223 -12.90 0.16 -5.77
N ASN A 224 -13.16 -0.86 -6.59
CA ASN A 224 -12.44 -1.06 -7.83
C ASN A 224 -13.26 -0.53 -9.02
N THR A 225 -12.72 0.45 -9.76
CA THR A 225 -13.43 1.11 -10.89
C THR A 225 -13.45 0.26 -12.16
N GLU A 226 -12.53 -0.70 -12.31
CA GLU A 226 -12.48 -1.61 -13.46
C GLU A 226 -13.28 -2.91 -13.21
N GLU A 227 -13.81 -3.11 -12.00
CA GLU A 227 -14.38 -4.39 -11.60
C GLU A 227 -15.84 -4.59 -12.06
N LYS A 228 -16.05 -5.63 -12.88
CA LYS A 228 -17.37 -5.96 -13.47
C LYS A 228 -18.14 -6.94 -12.58
N TRP A 229 -18.71 -6.43 -11.49
CA TRP A 229 -19.57 -7.23 -10.61
C TRP A 229 -21.02 -7.31 -11.08
N SER A 230 -21.67 -8.44 -10.77
CA SER A 230 -23.12 -8.57 -10.89
C SER A 230 -23.83 -7.54 -10.01
N PHE A 231 -25.06 -7.17 -10.39
CA PHE A 231 -25.87 -6.22 -9.62
C PHE A 231 -26.01 -6.61 -8.15
N LYS A 232 -26.29 -7.91 -7.88
CA LYS A 232 -26.42 -8.44 -6.52
C LYS A 232 -25.14 -8.24 -5.70
N LYS A 233 -23.97 -8.52 -6.28
CA LYS A 233 -22.68 -8.34 -5.59
C LYS A 233 -22.39 -6.86 -5.33
N ARG A 234 -22.61 -5.99 -6.31
CA ARG A 234 -22.48 -4.51 -6.14
C ARG A 234 -23.37 -3.99 -5.01
N PHE A 235 -24.62 -4.44 -4.97
CA PHE A 235 -25.59 -4.06 -3.94
C PHE A 235 -25.11 -4.48 -2.54
N LEU A 236 -24.77 -5.75 -2.35
CA LEU A 236 -24.32 -6.29 -1.07
C LEU A 236 -23.03 -5.61 -0.58
N THR A 237 -22.05 -5.42 -1.45
CA THR A 237 -20.78 -4.76 -1.07
C THR A 237 -20.97 -3.26 -0.81
N GLY A 238 -21.88 -2.61 -1.52
CA GLY A 238 -22.28 -1.22 -1.23
C GLY A 238 -22.84 -1.07 0.17
N ILE A 239 -23.79 -1.93 0.56
CA ILE A 239 -24.40 -1.93 1.90
C ILE A 239 -23.35 -2.22 2.98
N LYS A 240 -22.56 -3.30 2.81
CA LYS A 240 -21.54 -3.69 3.79
C LYS A 240 -20.59 -2.54 4.12
N ARG A 241 -20.18 -1.78 3.10
CA ARG A 241 -19.29 -0.63 3.26
C ARG A 241 -19.92 0.53 4.02
N VAL A 242 -21.17 0.87 3.72
CA VAL A 242 -21.89 1.93 4.46
C VAL A 242 -22.01 1.52 5.93
N ILE A 243 -22.50 0.30 6.20
CA ILE A 243 -22.69 -0.21 7.55
C ILE A 243 -21.37 -0.20 8.32
N ASN A 244 -20.31 -0.79 7.75
CA ASN A 244 -19.01 -0.87 8.42
C ASN A 244 -18.42 0.51 8.71
N TYR A 245 -18.57 1.49 7.81
CA TYR A 245 -18.04 2.84 8.03
C TYR A 245 -18.66 3.52 9.25
N TYR A 246 -19.97 3.37 9.45
CA TYR A 246 -20.69 4.04 10.54
C TYR A 246 -20.69 3.23 11.85
N LEU A 247 -20.53 1.91 11.79
CA LEU A 247 -20.41 1.08 12.99
C LEU A 247 -18.99 1.05 13.57
N LYS A 248 -17.96 1.26 12.74
CA LYS A 248 -16.55 1.25 13.16
C LYS A 248 -15.91 2.65 13.31
N GLY A 249 -16.63 3.75 13.06
CA GLY A 249 -16.09 5.13 13.00
C GLY A 249 -16.65 6.14 14.01
#